data_AF-A0A936Z3H8-F1
#
_entry.id   AF-A0A936Z3H8-F1
#
_cell.length_a   1.000
_cell.length_b   1.000
_cell.length_c   1.000
_cell.angle_alpha   90.00
_cell.angle_beta   90.00
_cell.angle_gamma   90.00
#
_symmetry.space_group_name_H-M   'P 1'
#
loop_
_entity.id
_entity.type
_entity.pdbx_description
1 polymer ?
#
loop_
_entity_poly.entity_id
_entity_poly.type
_entity_poly.pdbx_seq_one_letter_code
_entity_poly.pdbx_strand_id
1 'polypeptide(L)'
;MSGPDVAAWQAAAQRRPDLFGPLDAGARVALVARGQPGTMLLWQVEEEGVTACVEPFPGFAESGADIALAADDAALAGLRAARGDAVFGLLRSGIRSGDIVCYILRRRCHLEERGFEELLTELGFAFMGACR
;
A
#
# COMPACT_ATOMS: atom_id res chain seq x y z
N MET A 1 -8.86 -17.42 1.86
CA MET A 1 -7.78 -16.50 1.43
C MET A 1 -8.07 -15.13 2.03
N SER A 2 -7.63 -14.88 3.25
CA SER A 2 -7.87 -13.60 3.94
C SER A 2 -6.56 -12.84 3.98
N GLY A 3 -6.49 -11.53 3.71
CA GLY A 3 -5.23 -10.74 3.77
C GLY A 3 -4.60 -10.69 5.17
N PRO A 4 -3.63 -9.79 5.44
CA PRO A 4 -3.26 -9.45 6.81
C PRO A 4 -4.50 -9.06 7.62
N ASP A 5 -4.43 -9.23 8.94
CA ASP A 5 -5.47 -8.72 9.82
C ASP A 5 -5.53 -7.18 9.76
N VAL A 6 -6.74 -6.63 9.80
CA VAL A 6 -6.99 -5.18 9.65
C VAL A 6 -6.27 -4.39 10.73
N ALA A 7 -6.30 -4.85 11.97
CA ALA A 7 -5.67 -4.13 13.07
C ALA A 7 -4.14 -4.17 12.95
N ALA A 8 -3.56 -5.30 12.54
CA ALA A 8 -2.13 -5.40 12.29
C ALA A 8 -1.67 -4.49 11.13
N TRP A 9 -2.47 -4.40 10.07
CA TRP A 9 -2.20 -3.51 8.94
C TRP A 9 -2.29 -2.05 9.37
N GLN A 10 -3.38 -1.64 10.03
CA GLN A 10 -3.51 -0.28 10.57
C GLN A 10 -2.35 0.09 11.49
N ALA A 11 -1.99 -0.80 12.43
CA ALA A 11 -0.90 -0.56 13.37
C ALA A 11 0.49 -0.51 12.71
N ALA A 12 0.66 -1.01 11.49
CA ALA A 12 1.89 -0.83 10.73
C ALA A 12 1.99 0.58 10.14
N ALA A 13 0.89 1.13 9.60
CA ALA A 13 0.86 2.51 9.12
C ALA A 13 0.98 3.53 10.26
N GLN A 14 0.28 3.32 11.38
CA GLN A 14 0.31 4.24 12.53
C GLN A 14 1.69 4.36 13.18
N ARG A 15 2.60 3.39 12.97
CA ARG A 15 3.99 3.44 13.44
C ARG A 15 4.91 4.23 12.52
N ARG A 16 4.46 4.58 11.32
CA ARG A 16 5.24 5.27 10.29
C ARG A 16 4.63 6.62 9.92
N PRO A 17 4.49 7.56 10.89
CA PRO A 17 3.98 8.90 10.59
C PRO A 17 4.89 9.66 9.61
N ASP A 18 6.16 9.27 9.49
CA ASP A 18 7.08 9.77 8.46
C ASP A 18 6.62 9.45 7.03
N LEU A 19 5.92 8.33 6.82
CA LEU A 19 5.44 7.91 5.50
C LEU A 19 4.01 8.36 5.20
N PHE A 20 3.17 8.44 6.23
CA PHE A 20 1.75 8.76 6.06
C PHE A 20 1.38 10.18 6.43
N GLY A 21 2.19 10.87 7.22
CA GLY A 21 1.97 12.28 7.58
C GLY A 21 1.99 13.24 6.39
N PRO A 22 2.84 13.03 5.37
CA PRO A 22 2.82 13.87 4.16
C PRO A 22 1.62 13.62 3.23
N LEU A 23 0.92 12.49 3.37
CA LEU A 23 -0.16 12.12 2.47
C LEU A 23 -1.42 12.95 2.72
N ASP A 24 -2.07 13.39 1.64
CA ASP A 24 -3.38 14.06 1.75
C ASP A 24 -4.46 13.12 2.31
N ALA A 25 -5.41 13.70 3.05
CA ALA A 25 -6.62 12.99 3.45
C ALA A 25 -7.34 12.36 2.23
N GLY A 26 -7.86 11.15 2.45
CA GLY A 26 -8.44 10.30 1.41
C GLY A 26 -7.41 9.58 0.54
N ALA A 27 -6.10 9.63 0.84
CA ALA A 27 -5.10 8.85 0.11
C ALA A 27 -5.27 7.36 0.44
N ARG A 28 -5.26 6.50 -0.59
CA ARG A 28 -5.62 5.08 -0.44
C ARG A 28 -4.56 4.16 -1.03
N VAL A 29 -4.09 3.20 -0.23
CA VAL A 29 -3.13 2.16 -0.65
C VAL A 29 -3.75 0.79 -0.41
N ALA A 30 -3.91 0.02 -1.47
CA ALA A 30 -4.50 -1.32 -1.42
C ALA A 30 -3.44 -2.42 -1.38
N LEU A 31 -3.71 -3.49 -0.65
CA LEU A 31 -3.04 -4.78 -0.75
C LEU A 31 -4.06 -5.83 -1.23
N VAL A 32 -3.72 -6.53 -2.31
CA VAL A 32 -4.59 -7.55 -2.94
C VAL A 32 -3.84 -8.86 -3.19
N ALA A 33 -4.58 -9.97 -3.21
CA ALA A 33 -4.05 -11.26 -3.64
C ALA A 33 -3.93 -11.32 -5.16
N ARG A 34 -2.73 -11.52 -5.68
CA ARG A 34 -2.47 -11.52 -7.13
C ARG A 34 -3.20 -12.64 -7.88
N GLY A 35 -3.30 -13.83 -7.29
CA GLY A 35 -3.87 -15.00 -7.98
C GLY A 35 -5.39 -14.96 -8.13
N GLN A 36 -6.11 -14.53 -7.09
CA GLN A 36 -7.57 -14.51 -7.04
C GLN A 36 -8.05 -13.38 -6.11
N PRO A 37 -8.02 -12.12 -6.56
CA PRO A 37 -8.40 -10.99 -5.72
C PRO A 37 -9.92 -10.87 -5.63
N GLY A 38 -10.50 -11.31 -4.50
CA GLY A 38 -11.92 -11.04 -4.19
C GLY A 38 -12.12 -9.84 -3.26
N THR A 39 -11.09 -9.49 -2.49
CA THR A 39 -11.09 -8.37 -1.54
C THR A 39 -9.75 -7.66 -1.58
N MET A 40 -9.73 -6.42 -1.08
CA MET A 40 -8.55 -5.61 -0.84
C MET A 40 -8.50 -5.16 0.61
N LEU A 41 -7.30 -5.14 1.17
CA LEU A 41 -7.02 -4.51 2.45
C LEU A 41 -6.45 -3.12 2.19
N LEU A 42 -7.07 -2.10 2.75
CA LEU A 42 -6.73 -0.71 2.47
C LEU A 42 -6.05 -0.07 3.67
N TRP A 43 -5.06 0.77 3.40
CA TRP A 43 -4.81 1.94 4.20
C TRP A 43 -5.54 3.12 3.60
N GLN A 44 -6.26 3.87 4.43
CA GLN A 44 -6.86 5.14 4.07
C GLN A 44 -6.38 6.22 5.03
N VAL A 45 -5.82 7.28 4.48
CA VAL A 45 -5.44 8.46 5.25
C VAL A 45 -6.70 9.25 5.56
N GLU A 46 -6.90 9.54 6.82
CA GLU A 46 -7.96 10.38 7.37
C GLU A 46 -7.33 11.66 7.95
N GLU A 47 -8.15 12.61 8.39
CA GLU A 47 -7.67 13.86 8.99
C GLU A 47 -6.77 13.63 10.24
N GLU A 48 -7.04 12.58 11.01
CA GLU A 48 -6.35 12.29 12.28
C GLU A 48 -5.41 11.07 12.20
N GLY A 49 -5.04 10.62 11.00
CA GLY A 49 -4.06 9.55 10.82
C GLY A 49 -4.48 8.53 9.77
N VAL A 50 -4.21 7.25 10.01
CA VAL A 50 -4.47 6.19 9.02
C VAL A 50 -5.40 5.13 9.62
N THR A 51 -6.45 4.81 8.88
CA THR A 51 -7.34 3.69 9.17
C THR A 51 -7.08 2.54 8.20
N ALA A 52 -7.47 1.34 8.61
CA ALA A 52 -7.51 0.20 7.69
C ALA A 52 -8.91 -0.41 7.63
N CYS A 53 -9.27 -0.89 6.44
CA CYS A 53 -10.52 -1.60 6.20
C CYS A 53 -10.33 -2.69 5.14
N VAL A 54 -11.26 -3.63 5.11
CA VAL A 54 -11.39 -4.60 4.01
C VAL A 54 -12.57 -4.19 3.15
N GLU A 55 -12.35 -4.11 1.85
CA GLU A 55 -13.38 -3.82 0.85
C GLU A 55 -13.38 -4.90 -0.25
N PRO A 56 -14.50 -5.09 -0.97
CA PRO A 56 -14.51 -5.87 -2.21
C PRO A 56 -13.49 -5.31 -3.21
N PHE A 57 -12.85 -6.17 -3.99
CA PHE A 57 -11.96 -5.71 -5.06
C PHE A 57 -12.66 -5.83 -6.42
N PRO A 58 -13.20 -4.72 -6.98
CA PRO A 58 -13.85 -4.74 -8.29
C PRO A 58 -12.86 -4.81 -9.46
N GLY A 59 -11.57 -4.66 -9.19
CA GLY A 59 -10.51 -4.53 -10.19
C GLY A 59 -9.69 -3.26 -9.97
N PHE A 60 -8.52 -3.18 -10.60
CA PHE A 60 -7.58 -2.07 -10.37
C PHE A 60 -8.18 -0.70 -10.72
N ALA A 61 -8.88 -0.59 -11.85
CA ALA A 61 -9.45 0.68 -12.32
C ALA A 61 -10.56 1.23 -11.42
N GLU A 62 -11.32 0.36 -10.75
CA GLU A 62 -12.51 0.72 -9.96
C GLU A 62 -12.27 0.62 -8.44
N SER A 63 -11.08 0.17 -8.02
CA SER A 63 -10.72 0.00 -6.60
C SER A 63 -10.78 1.30 -5.79
N GLY A 64 -10.64 2.45 -6.46
CA GLY A 64 -10.50 3.74 -5.80
C GLY A 64 -9.21 3.89 -5.00
N ALA A 65 -8.25 2.97 -5.15
CA ALA A 65 -6.91 3.10 -4.57
C ALA A 65 -6.02 3.96 -5.47
N ASP A 66 -5.07 4.67 -4.86
CA ASP A 66 -4.07 5.45 -5.58
C ASP A 66 -2.88 4.57 -6.01
N ILE A 67 -2.56 3.60 -5.15
CA ILE A 67 -1.56 2.54 -5.38
C ILE A 67 -2.17 1.20 -4.96
N ALA A 68 -1.91 0.15 -5.73
CA ALA A 68 -2.26 -1.22 -5.37
C ALA A 68 -1.02 -2.13 -5.36
N LEU A 69 -0.84 -2.85 -4.26
CA LEU A 69 0.20 -3.86 -4.05
C LEU A 69 -0.44 -5.24 -4.26
N ALA A 70 -0.14 -5.88 -5.38
CA ALA A 70 -0.62 -7.22 -5.68
C ALA A 70 0.43 -8.26 -5.26
N ALA A 71 0.19 -8.91 -4.13
CA ALA A 71 1.08 -9.89 -3.53
C ALA A 71 0.67 -11.32 -3.90
N ASP A 72 1.63 -12.19 -4.17
CA ASP A 72 1.37 -13.62 -4.25
C ASP A 72 1.07 -14.25 -2.88
N ASP A 73 0.76 -15.55 -2.88
CA ASP A 73 0.34 -16.25 -1.67
C ASP A 73 1.44 -16.33 -0.60
N ALA A 74 2.70 -16.43 -1.01
CA ALA A 74 3.84 -16.51 -0.09
C ALA A 74 4.10 -15.15 0.57
N ALA A 75 4.12 -14.07 -0.21
CA ALA A 75 4.24 -12.72 0.30
C ALA A 75 3.07 -12.35 1.22
N LEU A 76 1.83 -12.72 0.85
CA LEU A 76 0.66 -12.52 1.71
C LEU A 76 0.77 -13.30 3.03
N ALA A 77 1.26 -14.54 3.00
CA ALA A 77 1.47 -15.31 4.22
C ALA A 77 2.50 -14.64 5.14
N GLY A 78 3.59 -14.10 4.58
CA GLY A 78 4.56 -13.30 5.32
C GLY A 78 3.95 -12.04 5.95
N LEU A 79 3.20 -11.27 5.16
CA LEU A 79 2.56 -10.03 5.63
C LEU A 79 1.50 -10.29 6.72
N ARG A 80 0.79 -11.43 6.69
CA ARG A 80 -0.12 -11.84 7.76
C ARG A 80 0.59 -12.09 9.10
N ALA A 81 1.79 -12.66 9.04
CA ALA A 81 2.57 -12.97 10.23
C ALA A 81 3.33 -11.74 10.77
N ALA A 82 3.61 -10.78 9.89
CA ALA A 82 4.38 -9.58 10.23
C ALA A 82 3.64 -8.62 11.15
N ARG A 83 4.39 -7.87 11.96
CA ARG A 83 3.88 -6.84 12.87
C ARG A 83 4.80 -5.64 12.86
N GLY A 84 4.23 -4.45 13.04
CA GLY A 84 4.97 -3.20 13.08
C GLY A 84 5.84 -3.00 11.84
N ASP A 85 7.08 -2.54 12.04
CA ASP A 85 7.96 -2.11 10.96
C ASP A 85 8.42 -3.24 10.04
N ALA A 86 8.30 -4.50 10.48
CA ALA A 86 8.60 -5.67 9.65
C ALA A 86 7.71 -5.73 8.40
N VAL A 87 6.51 -5.11 8.42
CA VAL A 87 5.62 -5.05 7.27
C VAL A 87 6.29 -4.33 6.09
N PHE A 88 6.87 -3.16 6.29
CA PHE A 88 7.52 -2.39 5.21
C PHE A 88 8.78 -3.10 4.68
N GLY A 89 9.53 -3.76 5.56
CA GLY A 89 10.65 -4.62 5.15
C GLY A 89 10.21 -5.73 4.18
N LEU A 90 9.08 -6.39 4.47
CA LEU A 90 8.51 -7.42 3.60
C LEU A 90 7.92 -6.86 2.31
N LEU A 91 7.23 -5.71 2.36
CA LEU A 91 6.73 -5.04 1.16
C LEU A 91 7.88 -4.72 0.21
N ARG A 92 8.94 -4.09 0.72
CA ARG A 92 10.13 -3.74 -0.05
C ARG A 92 10.85 -4.98 -0.59
N SER A 93 11.03 -6.03 0.23
CA SER A 93 11.67 -7.25 -0.25
C SER A 93 10.84 -7.93 -1.34
N GLY A 94 9.52 -8.01 -1.16
CA GLY A 94 8.59 -8.63 -2.11
C GLY A 94 8.50 -7.87 -3.43
N ILE A 95 8.57 -6.53 -3.39
CA ILE A 95 8.64 -5.70 -4.60
C ILE A 95 9.92 -5.99 -5.38
N ARG A 96 11.07 -6.09 -4.70
CA ARG A 96 12.36 -6.37 -5.35
C ARG A 96 12.44 -7.80 -5.92
N SER A 97 11.83 -8.78 -5.26
CA SER A 97 11.81 -10.18 -5.73
C SER A 97 10.75 -10.44 -6.82
N GLY A 98 9.75 -9.56 -6.97
CA GLY A 98 8.63 -9.73 -7.90
C GLY A 98 7.45 -10.51 -7.32
N ASP A 99 7.50 -10.86 -6.03
CA ASP A 99 6.41 -11.51 -5.30
C ASP A 99 5.28 -10.52 -4.99
N ILE A 100 5.59 -9.22 -4.99
CA ILE A 100 4.63 -8.11 -4.89
C ILE A 100 4.81 -7.21 -6.12
N VAL A 101 3.72 -7.01 -6.86
CA VAL A 101 3.69 -6.07 -7.99
C VAL A 101 2.98 -4.79 -7.53
N CYS A 102 3.66 -3.65 -7.65
CA CYS A 102 3.08 -2.34 -7.34
C CYS A 102 2.47 -1.72 -8.60
N TYR A 103 1.18 -1.46 -8.56
CA TYR A 103 0.44 -0.76 -9.60
C TYR A 103 0.19 0.68 -9.16
N ILE A 104 0.70 1.62 -9.96
CA ILE A 104 0.42 3.05 -9.82
C ILE A 104 -0.87 3.36 -10.57
N LEU A 105 -1.95 3.66 -9.83
CA LEU A 105 -3.30 3.80 -10.39
C LEU A 105 -3.70 5.26 -10.67
N ARG A 106 -2.90 6.21 -10.19
CA ARG A 106 -2.99 7.63 -10.53
C ARG A 106 -1.79 8.08 -11.33
N ARG A 107 -1.91 9.24 -11.96
CA ARG A 107 -0.78 9.89 -12.64
C ARG A 107 0.29 10.25 -11.60
N ARG A 108 1.56 10.15 -12.01
CA ARG A 108 2.70 10.44 -11.15
C ARG A 108 2.63 11.82 -10.48
N CYS A 109 2.41 12.89 -11.24
CA CYS A 109 2.31 14.25 -10.70
C CYS A 109 1.22 14.38 -9.62
N HIS A 110 0.12 13.63 -9.76
CA HIS A 110 -0.95 13.63 -8.79
C HIS A 110 -0.56 12.90 -7.50
N LEU A 111 0.27 11.85 -7.59
CA LEU A 111 0.81 11.19 -6.41
C LEU A 111 1.83 12.07 -5.67
N GLU A 112 2.66 12.80 -6.42
CA GLU A 112 3.60 13.81 -5.86
C GLU A 112 2.83 14.91 -5.14
N GLU A 113 1.82 15.51 -5.79
CA GLU A 113 0.95 16.53 -5.20
C GLU A 113 0.25 16.05 -3.92
N ARG A 114 -0.05 14.75 -3.83
CA ARG A 114 -0.70 14.13 -2.67
C ARG A 114 0.27 13.55 -1.64
N GLY A 115 1.58 13.81 -1.76
CA GLY A 115 2.58 13.45 -0.75
C GLY A 115 3.02 11.98 -0.73
N PHE A 116 2.91 11.25 -1.84
CA PHE A 116 3.31 9.83 -1.90
C PHE A 116 4.83 9.60 -2.02
N GLU A 117 5.64 10.65 -2.09
CA GLU A 117 7.07 10.54 -2.40
C GLU A 117 7.84 9.69 -1.39
N GLU A 118 7.66 9.96 -0.10
CA GLU A 118 8.31 9.24 0.99
C GLU A 118 7.88 7.78 1.03
N LEU A 119 6.58 7.51 0.91
CA LEU A 119 6.04 6.15 0.91
C LEU A 119 6.58 5.33 -0.28
N LEU A 120 6.57 5.90 -1.48
CA LEU A 120 7.07 5.21 -2.67
C LEU A 120 8.59 4.98 -2.59
N THR A 121 9.33 5.94 -2.04
CA THR A 121 10.77 5.80 -1.77
C THR A 121 11.06 4.67 -0.79
N GLU A 122 10.30 4.58 0.31
CA GLU A 122 10.39 3.48 1.27
C GLU A 122 10.14 2.12 0.62
N LEU A 123 9.13 2.04 -0.25
CA LEU A 123 8.79 0.83 -1.01
C LEU A 123 9.86 0.44 -2.04
N GLY A 124 10.83 1.33 -2.29
CA GLY A 124 11.97 1.09 -3.18
C GLY A 124 11.78 1.64 -4.60
N PHE A 125 10.79 2.50 -4.82
CA PHE A 125 10.63 3.23 -6.08
C PHE A 125 11.42 4.52 -6.03
N ALA A 126 12.20 4.79 -7.08
CA ALA A 126 12.87 6.08 -7.21
C ALA A 126 11.98 7.04 -8.01
N PHE A 127 11.60 8.17 -7.41
CA PHE A 127 11.13 9.33 -8.16
C PHE A 127 12.33 10.02 -8.83
N MET A 128 12.74 9.55 -10.01
CA MET A 128 13.67 10.32 -10.83
C MET A 128 12.86 11.28 -11.70
N GLY A 129 12.98 12.58 -11.38
CA GLY A 129 12.26 13.70 -12.00
C GLY A 129 12.41 13.74 -13.54
N ALA A 130 11.50 14.37 -14.28
CA ALA A 130 10.64 15.47 -13.89
C ALA A 130 9.28 15.41 -14.60
N CYS A 131 8.22 15.89 -13.95
CA CYS A 131 7.13 16.51 -14.67
C CYS A 131 7.55 17.97 -14.91
N ARG A 132 8.11 18.24 -16.09
CA ARG A 132 8.32 19.59 -16.63
C ARG A 132 7.23 19.84 -17.66
#